data_AF-A0A2D7CNP1-F1
#
_entry.id   AF-A0A2D7CNP1-F1
#
_cell.length_a   1.000
_cell.length_b   1.000
_cell.length_c   1.000
_cell.angle_alpha   90.00
_cell.angle_beta   90.00
_cell.angle_gamma   90.00
#
_symmetry.space_group_name_H-M   'P 1'
#
loop_
_entity.id
_entity.type
_entity.pdbx_description
1 polymer ?
#
loop_
_entity_poly.entity_id
_entity_poly.type
_entity_poly.pdbx_seq_one_letter_code
_entity_poly.pdbx_strand_id
1 'polypeptide(L)'
;MDDDTKVFGRVMRLPGFDGMIAERGPIHLVSDSGEEYLLIAALPDMPGDVETLALECEETFAPYIGRDLHMSGKILGSILWNAKLFECE
;
A
#
# COMPACT_ATOMS: atom_id res chain seq x y z
N MET A 1 10.20 9.62 18.50
CA MET A 1 10.16 9.84 17.05
C MET A 1 9.72 8.52 16.48
N ASP A 2 8.50 8.43 15.97
CA ASP A 2 8.12 7.25 15.19
C ASP A 2 8.79 7.43 13.82
N ASP A 3 9.88 6.71 13.60
CA ASP A 3 10.57 6.73 12.32
C ASP A 3 9.74 5.94 11.32
N ASP A 4 9.17 6.66 10.35
CA ASP A 4 8.50 6.05 9.20
C ASP A 4 9.49 5.11 8.49
N THR A 5 9.07 3.87 8.29
CA THR A 5 9.83 2.88 7.52
C THR A 5 9.75 3.20 6.04
N LYS A 6 10.86 3.05 5.33
CA LYS A 6 10.94 3.20 3.87
C LYS A 6 10.99 1.83 3.22
N VAL A 7 10.10 1.59 2.27
CA VAL A 7 10.00 0.33 1.52
C VAL A 7 10.06 0.66 0.03
N PHE A 8 10.89 -0.08 -0.71
CA PHE A 8 10.91 -0.03 -2.17
C PHE A 8 10.18 -1.26 -2.71
N GLY A 9 9.31 -1.08 -3.69
CA GLY A 9 8.57 -2.19 -4.27
C GLY A 9 7.69 -1.80 -5.44
N ARG A 10 7.02 -2.81 -6.01
CA ARG A 10 6.04 -2.64 -7.08
C ARG A 10 4.64 -2.41 -6.54
N VAL A 11 3.98 -1.37 -7.01
CA VAL A 11 2.57 -1.13 -6.71
C VAL A 11 1.70 -2.03 -7.58
N MET A 12 0.82 -2.82 -6.98
CA MET A 12 -0.04 -3.75 -7.70
C MET A 12 -1.33 -4.09 -6.95
N ARG A 13 -2.32 -4.59 -7.68
CA ARG A 13 -3.44 -5.32 -7.09
C ARG A 13 -3.08 -6.80 -7.03
N LEU A 14 -3.39 -7.45 -5.90
CA LEU A 14 -3.20 -8.88 -5.78
C LEU A 14 -4.31 -9.63 -6.53
N PRO A 15 -4.00 -10.78 -7.14
CA PRO A 15 -5.03 -11.62 -7.75
C PRO A 15 -5.96 -12.20 -6.70
N GLY A 16 -7.24 -12.35 -7.05
CA GLY A 16 -8.19 -13.11 -6.25
C GLY A 16 -7.87 -14.60 -6.22
N PHE A 17 -8.66 -15.37 -5.47
CA PHE A 17 -8.51 -16.84 -5.40
C PHE A 17 -8.69 -17.54 -6.75
N ASP A 18 -9.38 -16.91 -7.69
CA ASP A 18 -9.56 -17.36 -9.08
C ASP A 18 -8.37 -17.04 -9.98
N GLY A 19 -7.33 -16.38 -9.45
CA GLY A 19 -6.14 -15.95 -10.17
C GLY A 19 -6.34 -14.66 -10.99
N MET A 20 -7.52 -14.05 -10.94
CA MET A 20 -7.83 -12.85 -11.70
C MET A 20 -7.49 -11.59 -10.92
N ILE A 21 -6.88 -10.61 -11.58
CA ILE A 21 -6.64 -9.28 -11.00
C ILE A 21 -7.93 -8.47 -11.14
N ALA A 22 -8.52 -8.04 -10.02
CA ALA A 22 -9.71 -7.21 -10.04
C ALA A 22 -9.43 -5.82 -10.64
N GLU A 23 -10.43 -5.26 -11.34
CA GLU A 23 -10.33 -3.90 -11.91
C GLU A 23 -10.35 -2.81 -10.84
N ARG A 24 -10.94 -3.11 -9.68
CA ARG A 24 -11.03 -2.25 -8.50
C ARG A 24 -10.67 -3.03 -7.24
N GLY A 25 -10.32 -2.32 -6.18
CA GLY A 25 -10.03 -2.91 -4.89
C GLY A 25 -8.74 -2.39 -4.24
N PRO A 26 -8.38 -2.99 -3.10
CA PRO A 26 -7.20 -2.64 -2.33
C PRO A 26 -5.92 -2.75 -3.18
N ILE A 27 -4.98 -1.84 -2.91
CA ILE A 27 -3.71 -1.78 -3.62
C ILE A 27 -2.58 -2.11 -2.64
N HIS A 28 -1.62 -2.89 -3.12
CA HIS A 28 -0.49 -3.39 -2.36
C HIS A 28 0.83 -2.87 -2.95
N LEU A 29 1.86 -2.86 -2.11
CA LEU A 29 3.24 -2.78 -2.49
C LEU A 29 3.89 -4.14 -2.27
N VAL A 30 4.39 -4.75 -3.35
CA VAL A 30 5.24 -5.94 -3.25
C VAL A 30 6.68 -5.48 -3.25
N SER A 31 7.31 -5.55 -2.09
CA SER A 31 8.68 -5.12 -1.88
C SER A 31 9.68 -5.97 -2.67
N ASP A 32 10.89 -5.44 -2.84
CA ASP A 32 12.01 -6.17 -3.44
C ASP A 32 12.47 -7.39 -2.62
N SER A 33 12.20 -7.41 -1.31
CA SER A 33 12.39 -8.56 -0.43
C SER A 33 11.31 -9.65 -0.58
N GLY A 34 10.24 -9.35 -1.33
CA GLY A 34 9.09 -10.24 -1.52
C GLY A 34 8.00 -10.11 -0.46
N GLU A 35 8.16 -9.20 0.52
CA GLU A 35 7.09 -8.88 1.47
C GLU A 35 6.00 -8.05 0.80
N GLU A 36 4.75 -8.31 1.18
CA GLU A 36 3.57 -7.66 0.61
C GLU A 36 2.92 -6.76 1.66
N TYR A 37 2.68 -5.53 1.27
CA TYR A 37 2.10 -4.52 2.16
C TYR A 37 0.84 -3.93 1.56
N LEU A 38 -0.28 -4.08 2.25
CA LEU A 38 -1.50 -3.35 1.94
C LEU A 38 -1.26 -1.85 2.16
N LEU A 39 -1.54 -1.03 1.15
CA LEU A 39 -1.30 0.41 1.21
C LEU A 39 -2.52 1.16 1.76
N ILE A 40 -2.32 1.91 2.85
CA ILE A 40 -3.34 2.76 3.44
C ILE A 40 -2.78 4.17 3.62
N ALA A 41 -3.32 5.12 2.86
CA ALA A 41 -3.01 6.55 2.95
C ALA A 41 -3.91 7.30 3.95
N ALA A 42 -4.15 6.68 5.12
CA ALA A 42 -5.00 7.25 6.17
C ALA A 42 -4.17 7.78 7.34
N LEU A 43 -4.74 8.74 8.07
CA LEU A 43 -4.14 9.23 9.31
C LEU A 43 -4.07 8.10 10.36
N PRO A 44 -3.06 8.07 11.24
CA PRO A 44 -2.89 7.01 12.24
C PRO A 44 -4.05 6.84 13.22
N ASP A 45 -4.83 7.89 13.46
CA ASP A 45 -5.94 7.95 14.40
C ASP A 45 -7.31 7.76 13.73
N MET A 46 -7.34 7.48 12.43
CA MET A 46 -8.59 7.31 11.68
C MET A 46 -9.29 6.02 12.12
N PRO A 47 -10.49 6.10 12.74
CA PRO A 47 -11.25 4.91 13.10
C PRO A 47 -11.87 4.30 11.85
N GLY A 48 -11.78 2.99 11.68
CA GLY A 48 -12.38 2.30 10.56
C GLY A 48 -11.96 0.85 10.45
N ASP A 49 -12.72 0.10 9.66
CA ASP A 49 -12.30 -1.21 9.23
C ASP A 49 -11.20 -1.09 8.16
N VAL A 50 -10.17 -1.93 8.27
CA VAL A 50 -8.98 -1.87 7.41
C VAL A 50 -9.33 -2.09 5.93
N GLU A 51 -10.26 -2.99 5.63
CA GLU A 51 -10.66 -3.29 4.25
C GLU A 51 -11.40 -2.10 3.64
N THR A 52 -12.26 -1.44 4.43
CA THR A 52 -12.98 -0.23 3.99
C THR A 52 -12.00 0.91 3.70
N LEU A 53 -11.06 1.18 4.62
CA LEU A 53 -10.05 2.22 4.43
C LEU A 53 -9.15 1.94 3.22
N ALA A 54 -8.79 0.68 3.00
CA ALA A 54 -7.98 0.29 1.85
C ALA A 54 -8.71 0.51 0.52
N LEU A 55 -10.02 0.25 0.45
CA LEU A 55 -10.84 0.54 -0.71
C LEU A 55 -10.93 2.05 -0.98
N GLU A 56 -11.12 2.86 0.06
CA GLU A 56 -11.14 4.33 -0.07
C GLU A 56 -9.78 4.88 -0.55
N CYS A 57 -8.68 4.25 -0.17
CA CYS A 57 -7.34 4.63 -0.61
C CYS A 57 -7.01 4.20 -2.05
N GLU A 58 -7.87 3.44 -2.72
CA GLU A 58 -7.62 2.96 -4.08
C GLU A 58 -7.26 4.10 -5.05
N GLU A 59 -8.05 5.18 -5.05
CA GLU A 59 -7.84 6.32 -5.96
C GLU A 59 -6.47 6.98 -5.79
N THR A 60 -5.90 6.91 -4.59
CA THR A 60 -4.57 7.45 -4.28
C THR A 60 -3.46 6.64 -4.95
N PHE A 61 -3.59 5.31 -4.99
CA PHE A 61 -2.53 4.44 -5.45
C PHE A 61 -2.73 3.87 -6.86
N ALA A 62 -3.97 3.86 -7.37
CA ALA A 62 -4.32 3.32 -8.68
C ALA A 62 -3.50 3.91 -9.84
N PRO A 63 -3.17 5.22 -9.87
CA PRO A 63 -2.32 5.79 -10.93
C PRO A 63 -0.90 5.23 -10.99
N TYR A 64 -0.46 4.51 -9.93
CA TYR A 64 0.88 3.98 -9.81
C TYR A 64 0.98 2.47 -10.04
N ILE A 65 -0.14 1.79 -10.33
CA ILE A 65 -0.14 0.34 -10.58
C ILE A 65 0.85 -0.03 -11.69
N GLY A 66 1.67 -1.04 -11.44
CA GLY A 66 2.72 -1.53 -12.33
C GLY A 66 4.04 -0.75 -12.24
N ARG A 67 4.12 0.29 -11.40
CA ARG A 67 5.34 1.08 -11.19
C ARG A 67 6.08 0.62 -9.94
N ASP A 68 7.39 0.71 -9.99
CA ASP A 68 8.27 0.51 -8.84
C ASP A 68 8.47 1.87 -8.14
N LEU A 69 8.19 1.94 -6.84
CA LEU A 69 8.19 3.18 -6.06
C LEU A 69 8.82 2.98 -4.69
N HIS A 70 9.39 4.06 -4.17
CA HIS A 70 9.72 4.19 -2.76
C HIS A 70 8.51 4.73 -2.01
N MET A 71 8.11 4.01 -0.98
CA MET A 71 7.00 4.33 -0.10
C MET A 71 7.53 4.51 1.32
N SER A 72 6.93 5.41 2.07
CA SER A 72 7.20 5.56 3.51
C SER A 72 5.90 5.45 4.30
N GLY A 73 5.99 4.91 5.52
CA GLY A 73 4.85 4.75 6.41
C GLY A 73 5.19 3.91 7.63
N LYS A 74 4.17 3.53 8.40
CA LYS A 74 4.33 2.64 9.55
C LYS A 74 3.92 1.22 9.18
N ILE A 75 4.80 0.25 9.42
CA ILE A 75 4.48 -1.16 9.18
C ILE A 75 3.69 -1.71 10.37
N LEU A 76 2.46 -2.18 10.10
CA LEU A 76 1.57 -2.84 11.03
C LEU A 76 1.24 -4.23 10.49
N GLY A 77 2.15 -5.19 10.71
CA GLY A 77 2.05 -6.52 10.09
C GLY A 77 2.20 -6.41 8.56
N SER A 78 1.18 -6.84 7.82
CA SER A 78 1.13 -6.77 6.35
C SER A 78 0.52 -5.47 5.82
N ILE A 79 0.49 -4.41 6.63
CA ILE A 79 -0.07 -3.11 6.25
C ILE A 79 1.03 -2.05 6.34
N LEU A 80 1.18 -1.26 5.27
CA LEU A 80 1.94 -0.02 5.32
C LEU A 80 0.94 1.13 5.54
N TRP A 81 0.85 1.56 6.80
CA TRP A 81 -0.07 2.60 7.25
C TRP A 81 0.50 4.00 7.03
N ASN A 82 -0.37 4.98 6.80
CA ASN A 82 0.00 6.35 6.43
C ASN A 82 1.00 6.36 5.26
N ALA A 83 0.75 5.48 4.29
CA ALA A 83 1.62 5.26 3.16
C ALA A 83 1.65 6.49 2.25
N LYS A 84 2.85 7.00 1.99
CA LYS A 84 3.11 8.16 1.12
C LYS A 84 4.30 7.88 0.21
N LEU A 85 4.24 8.40 -1.01
CA LEU A 85 5.39 8.35 -1.93
C LEU A 85 6.56 9.11 -1.29
N PHE A 86 7.75 8.55 -1.44
CA PHE A 86 9.00 9.14 -1.00
C PHE A 86 9.92 9.24 -2.22
N GLU A 87 10.41 10.43 -2.55
CA GLU A 87 11.43 10.58 -3.59
C GLU A 87 12.80 10.38 -2.92
N CYS A 88 13.58 9.43 -3.44
CA CYS A 88 14.99 9.32 -3.09
C CYS A 88 15.77 10.34 -3.92
N GLU A 89 16.37 11.34 -3.26
CA GLU A 89 17.36 12.24 -3.88
C GLU A 89 18.66 11.50 -4.26
#